data_AF-A0A9P6DUK6-F1
#
_entry.id   AF-A0A9P6DUK6-F1
#
_cell.length_a   1.000
_cell.length_b   1.000
_cell.length_c   1.000
_cell.angle_alpha   90.00
_cell.angle_beta   90.00
_cell.angle_gamma   90.00
#
_symmetry.space_group_name_H-M   'P 1'
#
loop_
_entity.id
_entity.type
_entity.pdbx_description
1 polymer ?
#
loop_
_entity_poly.entity_id
_entity_poly.type
_entity_poly.pdbx_seq_one_letter_code
_entity_poly.pdbx_strand_id
1 'polypeptide(L)'
;MIGYPGFRFNTEGMFLGEIVNDTIPYVGSGLDDAPILLYRNFIATQFLPHNRLEKGFVKYTGNDGSVDPDLKFTALGRTLDAFQHYCIAVSKESFMVCDLQGHRLDKEVFYLFDPQANSNTSKKFGYWDLGPNAIKAYLNQHKCNSLCRAIGIN
;
A
#
# COMPACT_ATOMS: atom_id res chain seq x y z
N MET A 1 -17.27 10.15 20.25
CA MET A 1 -16.86 9.33 19.09
C MET A 1 -15.35 9.27 19.07
N ILE A 2 -14.75 8.08 19.12
CA ILE A 2 -13.32 7.93 18.85
C ILE A 2 -13.17 8.13 17.35
N GLY A 3 -12.63 9.28 16.92
CA GLY A 3 -12.35 9.54 15.52
C GLY A 3 -11.27 8.57 15.03
N TYR A 4 -11.48 7.94 13.88
CA TYR A 4 -10.43 7.20 13.20
C TYR A 4 -9.59 8.19 12.39
N PRO A 5 -8.26 8.18 12.52
CA PRO A 5 -7.40 9.08 11.75
C PRO A 5 -7.54 8.75 10.26
N GLY A 6 -7.60 9.80 9.42
CA GLY A 6 -7.57 9.61 7.98
C GLY A 6 -6.19 9.15 7.51
N PHE A 7 -6.14 8.56 6.32
CA PHE A 7 -4.87 8.35 5.61
C PHE A 7 -5.04 8.69 4.12
N ARG A 8 -3.92 8.96 3.44
CA ARG A 8 -3.88 9.28 2.01
C ARG A 8 -2.65 8.66 1.36
N PHE A 9 -2.79 8.18 0.13
CA PHE A 9 -1.65 7.90 -0.77
C PHE A 9 -1.24 9.14 -1.57
N ASN A 10 -2.07 10.19 -1.56
CA ASN A 10 -1.94 11.34 -2.43
C ASN A 10 -1.67 12.59 -1.59
N THR A 11 -0.78 13.45 -2.08
CA THR A 11 -0.58 14.81 -1.60
C THR A 11 -1.17 15.82 -2.58
N GLU A 12 -1.28 17.08 -2.16
CA GLU A 12 -1.64 18.17 -3.05
C GLU A 12 -0.64 18.25 -4.22
N GLY A 13 -1.16 18.37 -5.45
CA GLY A 13 -0.34 18.39 -6.67
C GLY A 13 0.03 17.01 -7.23
N MET A 14 -0.39 15.90 -6.61
CA MET A 14 -0.25 14.57 -7.22
C MET A 14 -1.04 14.49 -8.53
N PHE A 15 -0.42 13.88 -9.56
CA PHE A 15 -1.06 13.61 -10.83
C PHE A 15 -0.77 12.20 -11.33
N LEU A 16 -1.73 11.64 -12.07
CA LEU A 16 -1.54 10.45 -12.89
C LEU A 16 -1.02 10.90 -14.26
N GLY A 17 0.13 10.39 -14.66
CA GLY A 17 0.76 10.67 -15.95
C GLY A 17 0.79 9.43 -16.84
N GLU A 18 0.79 9.68 -18.15
CA GLU A 18 1.01 8.67 -19.19
C GLU A 18 2.18 9.11 -20.06
N ILE A 19 3.10 8.19 -20.34
CA ILE A 19 4.16 8.37 -21.32
C ILE A 19 3.54 8.24 -22.73
N VAL A 20 3.38 9.38 -23.40
CA VAL A 20 2.85 9.45 -24.77
C VAL A 20 3.92 9.25 -25.85
N ASN A 21 5.20 9.29 -25.49
CA ASN A 21 6.31 9.17 -26.43
C ASN A 21 7.03 7.83 -26.26
N ASP A 22 7.04 7.03 -27.32
CA ASP A 22 7.65 5.70 -27.36
C ASP A 22 9.19 5.72 -27.34
N THR A 23 9.82 6.90 -27.42
CA THR A 23 11.29 7.02 -27.31
C THR A 23 11.80 6.91 -25.87
N ILE A 24 10.93 7.00 -24.86
CA ILE A 24 11.34 6.83 -23.45
C ILE A 24 11.32 5.32 -23.12
N PRO A 25 12.46 4.71 -22.74
CA PRO A 25 12.51 3.29 -22.44
C PRO A 25 11.68 2.94 -21.21
N TYR A 26 10.80 1.96 -21.35
CA TYR A 26 10.03 1.39 -20.24
C TYR A 26 10.01 -0.14 -20.30
N VAL A 27 9.63 -0.82 -19.22
CA VAL A 27 9.51 -2.30 -19.23
C VAL A 27 8.45 -2.71 -20.26
N GLY A 28 8.92 -3.20 -21.42
CA GLY A 28 8.08 -3.56 -22.56
C GLY A 28 8.28 -2.70 -23.82
N SER A 29 9.19 -1.72 -23.84
CA SER A 29 9.55 -0.97 -25.06
C SER A 29 10.48 -1.73 -26.01
N GLY A 30 10.96 -2.93 -25.63
CA GLY A 30 11.86 -3.75 -26.46
C GLY A 30 13.28 -3.19 -26.61
N LEU A 31 13.64 -2.20 -25.79
CA LEU A 31 14.98 -1.61 -25.75
C LEU A 31 15.80 -2.30 -24.65
N ASP A 32 17.01 -2.74 -24.98
CA ASP A 32 17.91 -3.53 -24.10
C ASP A 32 18.57 -2.71 -22.98
N ASP A 33 18.42 -1.38 -22.99
CA ASP A 33 18.95 -0.52 -21.94
C ASP A 33 18.04 -0.56 -20.71
N ALA A 34 18.65 -0.57 -19.52
CA ALA A 34 17.96 -0.60 -18.23
C ALA A 34 16.84 0.46 -18.21
N PRO A 35 15.55 0.05 -18.23
CA PRO A 35 14.46 0.98 -18.45
C PRO A 35 14.40 1.97 -17.30
N ILE A 36 14.32 3.27 -17.63
CA ILE A 36 14.23 4.34 -16.64
C ILE A 36 12.87 4.30 -15.93
N LEU A 37 11.84 3.77 -16.61
CA LEU A 37 10.47 3.68 -16.10
C LEU A 37 9.94 2.25 -16.18
N LEU A 38 9.28 1.79 -15.12
CA LEU A 38 8.70 0.44 -15.10
C LEU A 38 7.41 0.34 -15.90
N TYR A 39 6.65 1.43 -16.03
CA TYR A 39 5.33 1.45 -16.65
C TYR A 39 5.12 2.73 -17.45
N ARG A 40 4.26 2.66 -18.48
CA ARG A 40 3.79 3.85 -19.22
C ARG A 40 2.97 4.79 -18.37
N ASN A 41 2.15 4.23 -17.49
CA ASN A 41 1.34 4.99 -16.56
C ASN A 41 2.08 5.09 -15.24
N PHE A 42 2.17 6.30 -14.70
CA PHE A 42 2.86 6.54 -13.43
C PHE A 42 2.08 7.53 -12.58
N ILE A 43 2.24 7.41 -11.27
CA ILE A 43 1.80 8.41 -10.31
C ILE A 43 3.01 9.26 -9.97
N ALA A 44 2.89 10.57 -10.15
CA ALA A 44 3.88 11.53 -9.67
C ALA A 44 3.30 12.27 -8.47
N THR A 45 4.08 12.33 -7.40
CA THR A 45 3.70 12.97 -6.13
C THR A 45 4.88 13.74 -5.57
N GLN A 46 4.62 14.66 -4.64
CA GLN A 46 5.68 15.33 -3.89
C GLN A 46 6.56 14.28 -3.21
N PHE A 47 7.87 14.47 -3.27
CA PHE A 47 8.80 13.61 -2.54
C PHE A 47 8.51 13.71 -1.04
N LEU A 48 7.99 12.61 -0.48
CA LEU A 48 7.76 12.50 0.95
C LEU A 48 9.06 12.08 1.63
N PRO A 49 9.36 12.59 2.83
CA PRO A 49 10.43 12.03 3.63
C PRO A 49 10.16 10.54 3.85
N HIS A 50 11.13 9.68 3.50
CA HIS A 50 11.02 8.23 3.61
C HIS A 50 12.07 7.64 4.55
N ASN A 51 12.82 8.49 5.25
CA ASN A 51 13.86 8.05 6.17
C ASN A 51 13.20 7.43 7.41
N ARG A 52 13.42 6.14 7.61
CA ARG A 52 12.87 5.37 8.74
C ARG A 52 13.28 5.90 10.12
N LEU A 53 14.34 6.71 10.18
CA LEU A 53 14.83 7.33 11.41
C LEU A 53 14.14 8.66 11.72
N GLU A 54 13.36 9.19 10.78
CA GLU A 54 12.66 10.45 11.00
C GLU A 54 11.44 10.26 11.91
N LYS A 55 11.24 11.26 12.77
CA LYS A 55 10.10 11.29 13.69
C LYS A 55 8.80 11.31 12.89
N GLY A 56 7.90 10.39 13.21
CA GLY A 56 6.59 10.28 12.57
C GLY A 56 6.54 9.30 11.41
N PHE A 57 7.66 8.66 11.04
CA PHE A 57 7.65 7.45 10.21
C PHE A 57 6.92 6.33 10.95
N VAL A 58 6.05 5.61 10.23
CA VAL A 58 5.38 4.42 10.73
C VAL A 58 5.33 3.38 9.61
N LYS A 59 5.72 2.14 9.94
CA LYS A 59 5.55 0.96 9.09
C LYS A 59 4.54 0.03 9.73
N TYR A 60 3.33 0.02 9.20
CA TYR A 60 2.23 -0.75 9.76
C TYR A 60 2.27 -2.22 9.36
N THR A 61 2.50 -2.51 8.07
CA THR A 61 2.67 -3.89 7.59
C THR A 61 3.99 -4.10 6.87
N GLY A 62 4.50 -5.34 6.91
CA GLY A 62 5.56 -5.82 6.03
C GLY A 62 5.01 -6.44 4.74
N ASN A 63 5.91 -6.83 3.83
CA ASN A 63 5.56 -7.49 2.56
C ASN A 63 4.86 -8.85 2.76
N ASP A 64 5.13 -9.54 3.87
CA ASP A 64 4.49 -10.80 4.26
C ASP A 64 3.11 -10.62 4.89
N GLY A 65 2.63 -9.38 5.00
CA GLY A 65 1.37 -9.05 5.67
C GLY A 65 1.47 -9.08 7.20
N SER A 66 2.67 -9.24 7.77
CA SER A 66 2.87 -9.10 9.21
C SER A 66 2.50 -7.69 9.65
N VAL A 67 1.76 -7.59 10.76
CA VAL A 67 1.30 -6.33 11.34
C VAL A 67 2.20 -5.96 12.52
N ASP A 68 2.62 -4.70 12.59
CA ASP A 68 3.31 -4.16 13.76
C ASP A 68 2.46 -4.35 15.04
N PRO A 69 2.96 -5.11 16.04
CA PRO A 69 2.22 -5.39 17.27
C PRO A 69 1.82 -4.14 18.07
N ASP A 70 2.67 -3.11 18.07
CA ASP A 70 2.45 -1.88 18.84
C ASP A 70 1.37 -1.01 18.19
N LEU A 71 1.18 -1.14 16.88
CA LEU A 71 0.20 -0.38 16.12
C LEU A 71 -1.14 -1.08 16.00
N LYS A 72 -1.18 -2.41 16.11
CA LYS A 72 -2.36 -3.26 15.89
C LYS A 72 -3.65 -2.77 16.55
N PHE A 73 -3.54 -2.24 17.77
CA PHE A 73 -4.70 -1.80 18.56
C PHE A 73 -4.93 -0.29 18.55
N THR A 74 -4.06 0.47 17.89
CA THR A 74 -4.21 1.93 17.73
C THR A 74 -5.34 2.25 16.74
N ALA A 75 -5.86 3.48 16.79
CA ALA A 75 -6.87 3.92 15.83
C ALA A 75 -6.35 3.91 14.38
N LEU A 76 -5.08 4.29 14.17
CA LEU A 76 -4.43 4.22 12.85
C LEU A 76 -4.30 2.77 12.40
N GLY A 77 -3.78 1.88 13.25
CA GLY A 77 -3.61 0.48 12.90
C GLY A 77 -4.92 -0.22 12.55
N ARG A 78 -6.01 0.03 13.30
CA ARG A 78 -7.35 -0.50 12.93
C ARG A 78 -7.86 0.03 11.60
N THR A 79 -7.54 1.28 11.27
CA THR A 79 -7.93 1.91 9.99
C THR A 79 -7.16 1.27 8.83
N LEU A 80 -5.84 1.11 8.97
CA LEU A 80 -4.99 0.48 7.96
C LEU A 80 -5.29 -1.02 7.80
N ASP A 81 -5.58 -1.73 8.89
CA ASP A 81 -6.03 -3.13 8.86
C ASP A 81 -7.35 -3.28 8.08
N ALA A 82 -8.33 -2.42 8.36
CA ALA A 82 -9.61 -2.44 7.68
C ALA A 82 -9.47 -2.10 6.19
N PHE A 83 -8.55 -1.18 5.84
CA PHE A 83 -8.23 -0.87 4.45
C PHE A 83 -7.59 -2.07 3.73
N GLN A 84 -6.62 -2.74 4.35
CA GLN A 84 -5.99 -3.93 3.78
C GLN A 84 -7.00 -5.05 3.57
N HIS A 85 -7.87 -5.32 4.54
CA HIS A 85 -8.98 -6.28 4.38
C HIS A 85 -9.96 -5.84 3.27
N TYR A 86 -10.33 -4.57 3.21
CA TYR A 86 -11.20 -4.04 2.15
C TYR A 86 -10.63 -4.30 0.75
N CYS A 87 -9.33 -4.06 0.53
CA CYS A 87 -8.67 -4.34 -0.74
C CYS A 87 -8.73 -5.83 -1.13
N ILE A 88 -8.56 -6.74 -0.16
CA ILE A 88 -8.71 -8.18 -0.41
C ILE A 88 -10.17 -8.50 -0.79
N ALA A 89 -11.14 -7.99 -0.03
CA ALA A 89 -12.56 -8.27 -0.24
C ALA A 89 -13.06 -7.76 -1.60
N VAL A 90 -12.78 -6.49 -1.93
CA VAL A 90 -13.24 -5.89 -3.20
C VAL A 90 -12.54 -6.50 -4.41
N SER A 91 -11.29 -6.96 -4.24
CA SER A 91 -10.54 -7.63 -5.30
C SER A 91 -10.88 -9.12 -5.44
N LYS A 92 -11.77 -9.65 -4.60
CA LYS A 92 -12.09 -11.10 -4.51
C LYS A 92 -10.84 -11.94 -4.33
N GLU A 93 -10.00 -11.55 -3.37
CA GLU A 93 -8.73 -12.19 -3.03
C GLU A 93 -7.70 -12.23 -4.18
N SER A 94 -7.89 -11.40 -5.23
CA SER A 94 -6.92 -11.36 -6.33
C SER A 94 -5.63 -10.65 -5.96
N PHE A 95 -5.67 -9.73 -4.98
CA PHE A 95 -4.49 -9.14 -4.39
C PHE A 95 -4.71 -8.65 -2.96
N MET A 96 -3.60 -8.44 -2.25
CA MET A 96 -3.52 -7.77 -0.95
C MET A 96 -2.50 -6.64 -1.05
N VAL A 97 -2.90 -5.42 -0.69
CA VAL A 97 -1.94 -4.32 -0.47
C VAL A 97 -1.14 -4.61 0.79
N CYS A 98 0.18 -4.43 0.76
CA CYS A 98 1.07 -4.62 1.89
C CYS A 98 2.14 -3.53 1.91
N ASP A 99 3.09 -3.64 2.82
CA ASP A 99 4.10 -2.61 3.08
C ASP A 99 3.48 -1.24 3.38
N LEU A 100 2.37 -1.22 4.13
CA LEU A 100 1.67 0.00 4.48
C LEU A 100 2.55 0.83 5.40
N GLN A 101 3.31 1.77 4.82
CA GLN A 101 4.25 2.62 5.52
C GLN A 101 4.07 4.07 5.09
N GLY A 102 4.42 4.99 5.98
CA GLY A 102 4.06 6.38 5.80
C GLY A 102 4.65 7.32 6.83
N HIS A 103 4.31 8.59 6.67
CA HIS A 103 4.65 9.65 7.61
C HIS A 103 3.40 10.40 8.09
N ARG A 104 3.40 10.73 9.38
CA ARG A 104 2.45 11.68 9.96
C ARG A 104 2.98 13.10 9.76
N LEU A 105 2.56 13.74 8.66
CA LEU A 105 2.96 15.11 8.32
C LEU A 105 2.02 16.16 8.91
N ASP A 106 0.78 15.79 9.18
CA ASP A 106 -0.20 16.64 9.85
C ASP A 106 -0.87 15.90 11.03
N LYS A 107 -1.70 16.62 11.80
CA LYS A 107 -2.34 16.06 13.01
C LYS A 107 -3.50 15.11 12.68
N GLU A 108 -4.03 15.13 11.47
CA GLU A 108 -5.32 14.51 11.12
C GLU A 108 -5.19 13.33 10.16
N VAL A 109 -4.14 13.34 9.33
CA VAL A 109 -3.94 12.48 8.17
C VAL A 109 -2.54 11.84 8.20
N PHE A 110 -2.52 10.55 7.94
CA PHE A 110 -1.30 9.78 7.73
C PHE A 110 -1.04 9.60 6.22
N TYR A 111 0.14 9.99 5.74
CA TYR A 111 0.48 9.88 4.31
C TYR A 111 1.25 8.60 4.07
N LEU A 112 0.65 7.68 3.32
CA LEU A 112 1.26 6.43 2.89
C LEU A 112 2.07 6.64 1.61
N PHE A 113 3.18 5.89 1.49
CA PHE A 113 3.99 5.84 0.28
C PHE A 113 4.52 4.42 0.05
N ASP A 114 5.08 4.20 -1.14
CA ASP A 114 5.69 2.94 -1.58
C ASP A 114 4.83 1.68 -1.29
N PRO A 115 3.52 1.67 -1.62
CA PRO A 115 2.72 0.48 -1.40
C PRO A 115 3.29 -0.70 -2.19
N GLN A 116 3.28 -1.88 -1.56
CA GLN A 116 3.54 -3.14 -2.23
C GLN A 116 2.24 -3.93 -2.35
N ALA A 117 2.26 -5.00 -3.14
CA ALA A 117 1.12 -5.89 -3.24
C ALA A 117 1.56 -7.35 -3.39
N ASN A 118 0.82 -8.24 -2.73
CA ASN A 118 0.86 -9.66 -3.00
C ASN A 118 -0.30 -10.00 -3.92
N SER A 119 -0.04 -10.78 -4.97
CA SER A 119 -1.08 -11.26 -5.86
C SER A 119 -1.48 -12.69 -5.54
N ASN A 120 -2.63 -13.13 -6.05
CA ASN A 120 -2.99 -14.55 -6.05
C ASN A 120 -2.11 -15.41 -6.99
N THR A 121 -1.27 -14.77 -7.80
CA THR A 121 -0.38 -15.39 -8.79
C THR A 121 1.03 -14.86 -8.59
N SER A 122 1.80 -15.47 -7.69
CA SER A 122 3.12 -15.01 -7.23
C SER A 122 3.94 -14.30 -8.30
N LYS A 123 4.59 -13.18 -7.92
CA LYS A 123 5.45 -12.34 -8.78
C LYS A 123 4.73 -11.50 -9.84
N LYS A 124 3.39 -11.45 -9.86
CA LYS A 124 2.64 -10.54 -10.73
C LYS A 124 2.97 -9.06 -10.48
N PHE A 125 3.22 -8.68 -9.24
CA PHE A 125 3.54 -7.29 -8.87
C PHE A 125 5.05 -7.06 -8.60
N GLY A 126 5.90 -7.96 -9.09
CA GLY A 126 7.35 -7.81 -9.03
C GLY A 126 8.01 -8.59 -7.90
N TYR A 127 9.24 -8.19 -7.57
CA TYR A 127 10.14 -8.97 -6.71
C TYR A 127 9.57 -9.20 -5.29
N TRP A 128 8.88 -8.20 -4.73
CA TRP A 128 8.33 -8.25 -3.37
C TRP A 128 6.95 -8.90 -3.25
N ASP A 129 6.36 -9.33 -4.37
CA ASP A 129 5.15 -10.14 -4.37
C ASP A 129 5.48 -11.57 -3.88
N LEU A 130 5.04 -11.89 -2.67
CA LEU A 130 5.19 -13.20 -2.01
C LEU A 130 4.01 -14.14 -2.31
N GLY A 131 3.05 -13.68 -3.12
CA GLY A 131 1.99 -14.51 -3.68
C GLY A 131 0.86 -14.87 -2.70
N PRO A 132 0.09 -15.92 -3.01
CA PRO A 132 -1.13 -16.26 -2.28
C PRO A 132 -0.88 -16.68 -0.83
N ASN A 133 0.33 -17.12 -0.51
CA ASN A 133 0.68 -17.50 0.87
C ASN A 133 0.65 -16.31 1.83
N ALA A 134 1.10 -15.13 1.38
CA ALA A 134 1.03 -13.91 2.20
C ALA A 134 -0.42 -13.47 2.42
N ILE A 135 -1.26 -13.55 1.39
CA ILE A 135 -2.70 -13.27 1.49
C ILE A 135 -3.35 -14.20 2.52
N LYS A 136 -3.11 -15.51 2.40
CA LYS A 136 -3.62 -16.52 3.34
C LYS A 136 -3.11 -16.31 4.77
N ALA A 137 -1.84 -15.97 4.93
CA ALA A 137 -1.25 -15.70 6.24
C ALA A 137 -1.92 -14.50 6.93
N TYR A 138 -2.16 -13.41 6.19
CA TYR A 138 -2.90 -12.27 6.69
C TYR A 138 -4.33 -12.64 7.08
N LEU A 139 -5.09 -13.31 6.19
CA LEU A 139 -6.49 -13.70 6.45
C LEU A 139 -6.63 -14.60 7.67
N ASN A 140 -5.68 -15.52 7.90
CA ASN A 140 -5.68 -16.38 9.09
C ASN A 140 -5.46 -15.63 10.41
N GLN A 141 -4.79 -14.47 10.36
CA GLN A 141 -4.46 -13.67 11.54
C GLN A 141 -5.39 -12.47 11.74
N HIS A 142 -6.02 -12.01 10.66
CA HIS A 142 -6.91 -10.87 10.66
C HIS A 142 -8.12 -11.14 11.56
N LYS A 143 -8.53 -10.11 12.31
CA LYS A 143 -9.76 -10.12 13.08
C LYS A 143 -10.51 -8.86 12.74
N CYS A 144 -11.66 -9.01 12.10
CA CYS A 144 -12.49 -7.88 11.73
C CYS A 144 -12.69 -6.92 12.89
N ASN A 145 -12.34 -5.66 12.67
CA ASN A 145 -12.57 -4.58 13.62
C ASN A 145 -13.88 -3.85 13.28
N SER A 146 -14.21 -2.79 14.03
CA SER A 146 -15.49 -2.09 13.82
C SER A 146 -15.59 -1.40 12.45
N LEU A 147 -14.47 -1.00 11.84
CA LEU A 147 -14.47 -0.40 10.50
C LEU A 147 -14.79 -1.44 9.43
N CYS A 148 -14.21 -2.64 9.50
CA CYS A 148 -14.56 -3.76 8.60
C CYS A 148 -16.07 -4.00 8.60
N ARG A 149 -16.66 -4.12 9.80
CA ARG A 149 -18.11 -4.31 9.96
C ARG A 149 -18.92 -3.13 9.45
N ALA A 150 -18.46 -1.90 9.68
CA ALA A 150 -19.16 -0.69 9.23
C ALA A 150 -19.22 -0.58 7.69
N ILE A 151 -18.24 -1.15 6.98
CA ILE A 151 -18.21 -1.19 5.51
C ILE A 151 -18.70 -2.53 4.94
N GLY A 152 -19.27 -3.41 5.77
CA GLY A 152 -19.92 -4.64 5.33
C GLY A 152 -18.98 -5.78 4.90
N ILE A 153 -17.73 -5.78 5.36
CA ILE A 153 -16.77 -6.88 5.14
C ILE A 153 -16.53 -7.65 6.44
N ASN A 154 -16.47 -8.99 6.35
CA ASN A 154 -16.37 -9.92 7.48
C ASN A 154 -15.19 -10.87 7.32
#